data_AF-A0A161T8P0-F1
#
_entry.id   AF-A0A161T8P0-F1
#
_cell.length_a   1.000
_cell.length_b   1.000
_cell.length_c   1.000
_cell.angle_alpha   90.00
_cell.angle_beta   90.00
_cell.angle_gamma   90.00
#
_symmetry.space_group_name_H-M   'P 1'
#
loop_
_entity.id
_entity.type
_entity.pdbx_description
1 polymer ?
#
loop_
_entity_poly.entity_id
_entity_poly.type
_entity_poly.pdbx_seq_one_letter_code
_entity_poly.pdbx_strand_id
1 'polypeptide(L)'
;MNDTNMPKEIGTAKRTPFATIPKKVIGIGKIVKKQSKVERPTLTQDEQEIIENKLICSFLSEEKILITYYRDGHLLTRYMTVTDMNPIKNLITCTDASYNRIFLDFIDIIDLR
;
A
#
# COMPACT_ATOMS: atom_id res chain seq x y z
N MET A 1 54.78 -46.11 3.75
CA MET A 1 53.63 -46.98 3.44
C MET A 1 52.59 -46.67 4.51
N ASN A 2 51.71 -45.68 4.33
CA ASN A 2 50.77 -45.46 3.23
C ASN A 2 49.91 -46.75 3.11
N ASP A 3 48.60 -46.80 3.30
CA ASP A 3 47.58 -45.81 2.95
C ASP A 3 46.28 -45.94 3.75
N THR A 4 45.66 -44.77 3.91
CA THR A 4 44.30 -44.44 4.30
C THR A 4 43.25 -45.23 3.51
N ASN A 5 42.25 -45.83 4.17
CA ASN A 5 41.06 -46.34 3.50
C ASN A 5 39.80 -45.72 4.12
N MET A 6 39.17 -44.80 3.38
CA MET A 6 37.88 -44.18 3.68
C MET A 6 36.77 -45.05 3.07
N PRO A 7 35.55 -45.04 3.64
CA PRO A 7 34.35 -45.18 2.85
C PRO A 7 33.76 -43.80 2.55
N LYS A 8 33.62 -43.50 1.26
CA LYS A 8 32.73 -42.47 0.74
C LYS A 8 31.30 -42.97 0.84
N GLU A 9 30.46 -42.32 1.63
CA GLU A 9 29.01 -42.36 1.43
C GLU A 9 28.50 -40.96 1.12
N ILE A 10 28.17 -40.77 -0.15
CA ILE A 10 27.30 -39.71 -0.63
C ILE A 10 25.88 -40.15 -0.28
N GLY A 11 25.26 -39.46 0.67
CA GLY A 11 23.90 -39.73 1.11
C GLY A 11 23.17 -38.43 1.41
N THR A 12 22.78 -37.72 0.35
CA THR A 12 21.54 -36.93 0.27
C THR A 12 21.08 -36.27 1.57
N ALA A 13 21.75 -35.19 1.98
CA ALA A 13 21.13 -34.23 2.88
C ALA A 13 19.97 -33.57 2.12
N LYS A 14 18.79 -34.15 2.28
CA LYS A 14 17.51 -33.63 1.79
C LYS A 14 17.42 -32.16 2.21
N ARG A 15 17.60 -31.25 1.25
CA ARG A 15 17.10 -29.88 1.38
C ARG A 15 15.60 -30.02 1.55
N THR A 16 15.11 -29.90 2.77
CA THR A 16 13.71 -29.61 3.02
C THR A 16 13.45 -28.22 2.42
N PRO A 17 12.59 -28.08 1.39
CA PRO A 17 11.90 -26.82 1.21
C PRO A 17 10.92 -26.68 2.38
N PHE A 18 10.26 -25.54 2.51
CA PHE A 18 9.29 -25.24 3.58
C PHE A 18 9.90 -24.71 4.89
N ALA A 19 10.73 -23.67 4.77
CA ALA A 19 10.47 -22.49 5.60
C ALA A 19 9.32 -21.72 4.94
N THR A 20 8.10 -22.21 5.12
CA THR A 20 6.88 -21.45 4.84
C THR A 20 6.91 -20.26 5.79
N ILE A 21 7.44 -19.13 5.33
CA ILE A 21 7.17 -17.85 5.97
C ILE A 21 5.66 -17.67 5.81
N PRO A 22 4.84 -17.67 6.89
CA PRO A 22 3.52 -17.12 6.74
C PRO A 22 3.76 -15.65 6.42
N LYS A 23 3.65 -15.32 5.14
CA LYS A 23 3.39 -13.97 4.68
C LYS A 23 2.15 -13.60 5.49
N LYS A 24 2.33 -12.86 6.58
CA LYS A 24 1.23 -12.31 7.37
C LYS A 24 0.61 -11.24 6.47
N VAL A 25 -0.06 -11.70 5.42
CA VAL A 25 -1.03 -10.93 4.68
C VAL A 25 -2.11 -10.74 5.73
N ILE A 26 -2.00 -9.61 6.43
CA ILE A 26 -3.12 -9.08 7.18
C ILE A 26 -4.17 -8.84 6.10
N GLY A 27 -5.02 -9.85 5.93
CA GLY A 27 -6.26 -9.72 5.20
C GLY A 27 -7.02 -8.65 5.95
N ILE A 28 -6.96 -7.43 5.43
CA ILE A 28 -7.82 -6.35 5.90
C ILE A 28 -9.22 -6.84 5.57
N GLY A 29 -9.86 -7.34 6.62
CA GLY A 29 -11.16 -7.94 6.59
C GLY A 29 -12.14 -6.97 5.94
N LYS A 30 -13.06 -7.53 5.17
CA LYS A 30 -14.30 -6.90 4.77
C LYS A 30 -14.91 -6.20 5.99
N ILE A 31 -14.78 -4.89 6.08
CA ILE A 31 -15.47 -4.14 7.13
C ILE A 31 -16.88 -3.88 6.64
N VAL A 32 -17.78 -4.62 7.27
CA VAL A 32 -19.22 -4.59 7.14
C VAL A 32 -19.74 -3.17 7.38
N LYS A 33 -20.66 -2.73 6.51
CA LYS A 33 -21.49 -1.52 6.67
C LYS A 33 -22.10 -1.43 8.08
N LYS A 34 -21.67 -0.46 8.88
CA LYS A 34 -22.51 0.20 9.92
C LYS A 34 -21.98 1.61 10.19
N GLN A 35 -22.90 2.58 10.19
CA GLN A 35 -22.65 4.02 10.35
C GLN A 35 -22.16 4.39 11.76
N SER A 36 -20.90 4.09 12.08
CA SER A 36 -20.16 4.79 13.12
C SER A 36 -19.21 5.76 12.42
N LYS A 37 -19.21 7.04 12.81
CA LYS A 37 -18.11 7.93 12.46
C LYS A 37 -16.82 7.24 12.93
N VAL A 38 -15.90 7.02 12.00
CA VAL A 38 -14.60 6.41 12.29
C VAL A 38 -13.66 7.53 12.68
N GLU A 39 -12.80 7.33 13.67
CA GLU A 39 -11.70 8.28 13.93
C GLU A 39 -10.75 8.28 12.74
N ARG A 40 -10.18 9.44 12.39
CA ARG A 40 -9.22 9.52 11.28
C ARG A 40 -8.03 8.60 11.58
N PRO A 41 -7.66 7.68 10.67
CA PRO A 41 -6.46 6.86 10.85
C PRO A 41 -5.23 7.74 11.02
N THR A 42 -4.37 7.41 11.97
CA THR A 42 -3.07 8.07 12.12
C THR A 42 -2.05 7.29 11.32
N LEU A 43 -1.44 7.96 10.32
CA LEU A 43 -0.38 7.39 9.50
C LEU A 43 0.98 7.72 10.11
N THR A 44 1.86 6.73 10.12
CA THR A 44 3.29 6.91 10.42
C THR A 44 3.98 7.70 9.30
N GLN A 45 5.17 8.24 9.58
CA GLN A 45 5.94 8.97 8.58
C GLN A 45 6.29 8.10 7.36
N ASP A 46 6.67 6.84 7.59
CA ASP A 46 6.99 5.88 6.51
C ASP A 46 5.77 5.62 5.61
N GLU A 47 4.57 5.51 6.20
CA GLU A 47 3.33 5.33 5.44
C GLU A 47 2.98 6.57 4.62
N GLN A 48 3.19 7.76 5.18
CA GLN A 48 2.99 9.02 4.46
C GLN A 48 3.97 9.15 3.28
N GLU A 49 5.25 8.81 3.46
CA GLU A 49 6.25 8.83 2.38
C GLU A 49 5.90 7.85 1.25
N ILE A 50 5.38 6.67 1.59
CA ILE A 50 4.89 5.70 0.59
C ILE A 50 3.72 6.29 -0.20
N ILE A 51 2.78 6.96 0.47
CA ILE A 51 1.63 7.62 -0.16
C ILE A 51 2.08 8.76 -1.08
N GLU A 52 3.01 9.59 -0.62
CA GLU A 52 3.59 10.69 -1.40
C GLU A 52 4.25 10.17 -2.68
N ASN A 53 5.12 9.17 -2.57
CA ASN A 53 5.78 8.56 -3.72
C ASN A 53 4.77 7.98 -4.73
N LYS A 54 3.70 7.33 -4.25
CA LYS A 54 2.63 6.82 -5.12
C LYS A 54 1.85 7.94 -5.81
N LEU A 55 1.55 9.04 -5.12
CA LEU A 55 0.89 10.21 -5.70
C LEU A 55 1.73 10.83 -6.81
N ILE A 56 3.04 10.98 -6.59
CA ILE A 56 3.97 11.49 -7.60
C ILE A 56 3.98 10.58 -8.83
N CYS A 57 4.11 9.27 -8.64
CA CYS A 57 4.06 8.31 -9.75
C CYS A 57 2.73 8.39 -10.52
N SER A 58 1.60 8.44 -9.82
CA SER A 58 0.27 8.54 -10.44
C SER A 58 0.07 9.85 -11.20
N PHE A 59 0.58 10.96 -10.67
CA PHE A 59 0.52 12.25 -11.34
C PHE A 59 1.34 12.26 -12.63
N LEU A 60 2.55 11.68 -12.61
CA LEU A 60 3.42 11.61 -13.78
C LEU A 60 2.92 10.62 -14.84
N SER A 61 2.27 9.53 -14.44
CA SER A 61 1.70 8.55 -15.36
C SER A 61 0.30 8.91 -15.88
N GLU A 62 -0.34 9.92 -15.27
CA GLU A 62 -1.74 10.27 -15.48
C GLU A 62 -2.70 9.08 -15.30
N GLU A 63 -2.28 8.09 -14.50
CA GLU A 63 -3.02 6.85 -14.31
C GLU A 63 -4.18 7.05 -13.32
N LYS A 64 -5.28 6.35 -13.61
CA LYS A 64 -6.43 6.29 -12.72
C LYS A 64 -6.16 5.31 -11.58
N ILE A 65 -6.01 5.84 -10.38
CA ILE A 65 -5.72 5.10 -9.14
C ILE A 65 -6.91 5.08 -8.20
N LEU A 66 -6.96 4.11 -7.30
CA LEU A 66 -7.97 4.00 -6.26
C LEU A 66 -7.48 4.71 -4.99
N ILE A 67 -8.03 5.87 -4.69
CA ILE A 67 -7.66 6.68 -3.52
C ILE A 67 -8.65 6.42 -2.40
N THR A 68 -8.15 6.06 -1.22
CA THR A 68 -8.91 6.04 0.03
C THR A 68 -8.55 7.27 0.85
N TYR A 69 -9.55 8.05 1.22
CA TYR A 69 -9.37 9.29 1.98
C TYR A 69 -10.44 9.44 3.06
N TYR A 70 -10.11 10.20 4.09
CA TYR A 70 -10.99 10.53 5.20
C TYR A 70 -11.75 11.82 4.90
N ARG A 71 -13.07 11.82 5.11
CA ARG A 71 -13.91 13.02 5.00
C ARG A 71 -15.13 12.88 5.91
N ASP A 72 -15.38 13.89 6.73
CA ASP A 72 -16.58 14.02 7.58
C ASP A 72 -16.86 12.82 8.50
N GLY A 73 -15.82 12.14 9.01
CA GLY A 73 -15.98 10.94 9.85
C GLY A 73 -16.10 9.63 9.08
N HIS A 74 -15.86 9.65 7.78
CA HIS A 74 -15.98 8.49 6.91
C HIS A 74 -14.74 8.28 6.06
N LEU A 75 -14.38 7.01 5.85
CA LEU A 75 -13.41 6.63 4.83
C LEU A 75 -14.14 6.41 3.52
N LEU A 76 -13.72 7.15 2.51
CA LEU A 76 -14.25 7.10 1.16
C LEU A 76 -13.17 6.55 0.25
N THR A 77 -13.54 5.60 -0.60
CA THR A 77 -12.63 5.02 -1.59
C THR A 77 -13.21 5.29 -2.97
N ARG A 78 -12.46 5.96 -3.85
CA ARG A 78 -12.91 6.30 -5.20
C ARG A 78 -11.75 6.24 -6.19
N TYR A 79 -12.05 5.79 -7.40
CA TYR A 79 -11.10 5.87 -8.51
C TYR A 79 -11.00 7.30 -9.04
N MET A 80 -9.79 7.82 -9.13
CA MET A 80 -9.51 9.18 -9.57
C MET A 80 -8.16 9.23 -10.30
N THR A 81 -7.96 10.28 -11.09
CA THR A 81 -6.65 10.64 -11.63
C THR A 81 -6.16 11.88 -10.89
N VAL A 82 -4.90 11.88 -10.46
CA VAL A 82 -4.27 13.05 -9.84
C VAL A 82 -3.93 14.04 -10.95
N THR A 83 -4.43 15.27 -10.82
CA THR A 83 -4.31 16.31 -11.87
C THR A 83 -3.48 17.52 -11.46
N ASP A 84 -3.28 17.74 -10.16
CA ASP A 84 -2.40 18.78 -9.64
C ASP A 84 -2.01 18.46 -8.19
N MET A 85 -0.82 18.89 -7.78
CA MET A 85 -0.31 18.73 -6.41
C MET A 85 0.32 20.03 -5.95
N ASN A 86 -0.17 20.57 -4.84
CA ASN A 86 0.36 21.77 -4.22
C ASN A 86 1.11 21.41 -2.92
N PRO A 87 2.45 21.30 -2.96
CA PRO A 87 3.23 20.92 -1.78
C PRO A 87 3.25 21.99 -0.69
N ILE A 88 3.01 23.27 -1.03
CA ILE A 88 2.99 24.37 -0.05
C ILE A 88 1.70 24.29 0.79
N LYS A 89 0.60 23.91 0.16
CA LYS A 89 -0.73 23.81 0.80
C LYS A 89 -1.08 22.40 1.26
N ASN A 90 -0.22 21.40 0.98
CA ASN A 90 -0.53 19.98 1.14
C ASN A 90 -1.86 19.59 0.49
N LEU A 91 -2.16 20.17 -0.67
CA LEU A 91 -3.44 20.01 -1.35
C LEU A 91 -3.25 19.20 -2.64
N ILE A 92 -4.01 18.12 -2.77
CA ILE A 92 -4.04 17.25 -3.94
C ILE A 92 -5.35 17.49 -4.69
N THR A 93 -5.24 17.80 -5.98
CA THR A 93 -6.41 17.94 -6.87
C THR A 93 -6.54 16.71 -7.73
N CYS A 94 -7.65 16.01 -7.58
CA CYS A 94 -7.98 14.81 -8.36
C CYS A 94 -9.20 15.06 -9.24
N THR A 95 -9.32 14.29 -10.30
CA THR A 95 -10.49 14.29 -11.18
C THR A 95 -11.08 12.88 -11.23
N ASP A 96 -12.39 12.76 -11.06
CA ASP A 96 -13.08 11.47 -11.18
C ASP A 96 -13.48 11.13 -12.63
N ALA A 97 -14.10 9.96 -12.83
CA ALA A 97 -14.54 9.51 -14.16
C ALA A 97 -15.62 10.41 -14.80
N SER A 98 -16.27 11.27 -14.02
CA SER A 98 -17.26 12.24 -14.46
C SER A 98 -16.67 13.64 -14.65
N TYR A 99 -15.34 13.76 -14.64
CA TYR A 99 -14.59 15.03 -14.73
C TYR A 99 -14.88 16.01 -13.58
N ASN A 100 -15.41 15.52 -12.45
CA ASN A 100 -15.55 16.35 -11.26
C ASN A 100 -14.20 16.49 -10.56
N ARG A 101 -13.82 17.74 -10.28
CA ARG A 101 -12.63 18.03 -9.49
C ARG A 101 -12.91 17.81 -8.01
N ILE A 102 -12.01 17.08 -7.36
CA ILE A 102 -12.04 16.77 -5.95
C ILE A 102 -10.75 17.29 -5.34
N PHE A 103 -10.88 18.11 -4.30
CA PHE A 103 -9.76 18.62 -3.53
C PHE A 103 -9.61 17.78 -2.25
N LEU A 104 -8.40 17.31 -1.98
CA LEU A 104 -8.06 16.48 -0.82
C LEU A 104 -6.83 17.07 -0.14
N ASP A 105 -6.89 17.25 1.17
CA ASP A 105 -5.68 17.50 1.94
C ASP A 105 -4.86 16.20 2.01
N PHE A 106 -3.55 16.30 1.86
CA PHE A 106 -2.64 15.15 1.87
C PHE A 106 -2.79 14.32 3.16
N ILE A 107 -2.98 14.99 4.29
CA ILE A 107 -3.14 14.35 5.61
C ILE A 107 -4.42 13.51 5.71
N ASP A 108 -5.40 13.76 4.85
CA ASP A 108 -6.65 13.00 4.82
C ASP A 108 -6.58 11.81 3.85
N ILE A 109 -5.52 11.67 3.06
CA ILE A 109 -5.30 10.51 2.20
C ILE A 109 -4.73 9.36 3.03
N ILE A 110 -5.39 8.20 2.98
CA ILE A 110 -5.11 7.04 3.85
C ILE A 110 -4.43 5.91 3.09
N ASP A 111 -4.79 5.68 1.82
CA ASP A 111 -4.22 4.60 0.99
C ASP A 111 -4.40 4.89 -0.50
N LEU A 112 -3.47 4.36 -1.31
CA LEU A 112 -3.49 4.41 -2.78
C LEU A 112 -3.23 3.01 -3.35
N ARG A 113 -4.08 2.59 -4.29
CA ARG A 113 -3.99 1.29 -4.98
C ARG A 113 -4.15 1.39 -6.49
#